data_AF-A0A0G0GXJ6-F1
#
_entry.id   AF-A0A0G0GXJ6-F1
#
_cell.length_a   1.000
_cell.length_b   1.000
_cell.length_c   1.000
_cell.angle_alpha   90.00
_cell.angle_beta   90.00
_cell.angle_gamma   90.00
#
_symmetry.space_group_name_H-M   'P 1'
#
loop_
_entity.id
_entity.type
_entity.pdbx_description
1 polymer ?
#
loop_
_entity_poly.entity_id
_entity_poly.type
_entity_poly.pdbx_seq_one_letter_code
_entity_poly.pdbx_strand_id
1 'polypeptide(L)'
;MNLVQCAYKLILVFLLLSFTLATPLMARDAEDIQQDLDNAQKELSALEKELNAKKSSLTSVTNQKKNAQSELNSVKAEIEEQEIQIEVVQLEISKLETDYEIQNLEKEQIEEQQEKQLTALYMNWKGSEDISSTLLSAEDPIKQNYYLEILAETDQEGLNSTYEKLANLKADLVNTQEQKEELVAKTEELNNKKKTLEELVRQSDQAVAQADQDIGGIRSRISSNQVQQSELIDEKQQLENEISGDTQGGQQTLISGQLYFSGSVINSPGDPSSDAFGHGIGMSQWGAYGAAKAGWSAEKIVTYYYSRTKVQARSGVMINVSGYGVMSMEDYVSGLGEVPDYACGTVQQINDWANYANQQKWSANDPRRQKYVLDNTTTVWDCWPEESIKAQVLAARSYAATSSQPICTSAACQVYKGGKKKAWAAWQTKDKYIYSTGSTANGSIIRAFYSSYNSNGKGTADNDTIWGSNSGDGSAYSYLRSVDDSSFTYKYLGRTNWRTNSYSISELNIMMNWCVNNCTTRSWFKSSVKDRVGNLQSIGIQKENSGRVKKVIFKGDKGTATVSGRYFRTMFNKWINSSNKGVNKPADNLKGITFSSIKCHRWNLQKEGH
;
A
#
# COMPACT_ATOMS: atom_id res chain seq x y z
N MET A 1 -4.32 -15.16 38.40
CA MET A 1 -4.78 -15.78 37.14
C MET A 1 -6.29 -15.60 37.10
N ASN A 2 -6.71 -14.39 36.72
CA ASN A 2 -7.86 -13.75 37.33
C ASN A 2 -8.95 -13.48 36.31
N LEU A 3 -10.18 -13.69 36.78
CA LEU A 3 -11.54 -13.36 36.31
C LEU A 3 -11.78 -12.19 35.33
N VAL A 4 -10.76 -11.44 34.91
CA VAL A 4 -10.83 -10.28 34.00
C VAL A 4 -10.96 -10.69 32.53
N GLN A 5 -10.48 -11.88 32.14
CA GLN A 5 -10.57 -12.36 30.74
C GLN A 5 -11.96 -12.91 30.34
N CYS A 6 -12.84 -13.18 31.30
CA CYS A 6 -14.21 -13.67 31.02
C CYS A 6 -15.21 -12.51 30.81
N ALA A 7 -14.98 -11.35 31.44
CA ALA A 7 -15.85 -10.19 31.30
C ALA A 7 -15.78 -9.54 29.90
N TYR A 8 -14.61 -9.59 29.25
CA TYR A 8 -14.42 -8.99 27.92
C TYR A 8 -15.08 -9.79 26.79
N LYS A 9 -15.32 -11.11 26.98
CA LYS A 9 -16.02 -11.95 26.00
C LYS A 9 -17.55 -11.91 26.14
N LEU A 10 -18.09 -11.61 27.33
CA LEU A 10 -19.54 -11.45 27.52
C LEU A 10 -20.05 -10.09 27.02
N ILE A 11 -19.26 -9.02 27.12
CA ILE A 11 -19.63 -7.69 26.60
C ILE A 11 -19.58 -7.65 25.05
N LEU A 12 -18.72 -8.45 24.42
CA LEU A 12 -18.63 -8.57 22.95
C LEU A 12 -19.73 -9.45 22.33
N VAL A 13 -20.39 -10.31 23.10
CA VAL A 13 -21.50 -11.16 22.62
C VAL A 13 -22.86 -10.48 22.85
N PHE A 14 -22.98 -9.59 23.84
CA PHE A 14 -24.21 -8.80 24.04
C PHE A 14 -24.35 -7.59 23.08
N LEU A 15 -23.24 -7.13 22.48
CA LEU A 15 -23.26 -6.08 21.43
C LEU A 15 -23.57 -6.61 20.01
N LEU A 16 -23.68 -7.93 19.84
CA LEU A 16 -23.94 -8.59 18.56
C LEU A 16 -25.29 -9.35 18.50
N LEU A 17 -26.13 -9.27 19.55
CA LEU A 17 -27.36 -10.06 19.65
C LEU A 17 -28.58 -9.30 20.19
N SER A 18 -28.63 -7.98 20.03
CA SER A 18 -29.81 -7.18 20.37
C SER A 18 -30.15 -6.15 19.29
N PHE A 19 -30.55 -6.59 18.10
CA PHE A 19 -31.43 -5.78 17.22
C PHE A 19 -32.15 -6.68 16.19
N THR A 20 -32.93 -7.64 16.69
CA THR A 20 -34.06 -8.21 15.94
C THR A 20 -35.29 -8.18 16.83
N LEU A 21 -35.71 -6.97 17.18
CA LEU A 21 -37.10 -6.68 17.51
C LEU A 21 -37.58 -5.75 16.41
N ALA A 22 -38.59 -6.20 15.66
CA ALA A 22 -39.33 -5.35 14.75
C ALA A 22 -40.01 -4.27 15.60
N THR A 23 -39.33 -3.13 15.78
CA THR A 23 -39.98 -1.91 16.24
C THR A 23 -40.86 -1.41 15.10
N PRO A 24 -42.04 -0.84 15.39
CA PRO A 24 -42.72 -0.03 14.39
C PRO A 24 -41.73 1.05 13.94
N LEU A 25 -41.60 1.21 12.63
CA LEU A 25 -40.84 2.29 12.00
C LEU A 25 -41.47 3.61 12.46
N MET A 26 -41.00 4.15 13.59
CA MET A 26 -41.22 5.54 13.93
C MET A 26 -40.32 6.32 12.98
N ALA A 27 -40.93 7.14 12.13
CA ALA A 27 -40.20 8.05 11.25
C ALA A 27 -39.37 8.98 12.13
N ARG A 28 -38.05 8.90 11.98
CA ARG A 28 -37.07 9.79 12.61
C ARG A 28 -37.25 11.19 12.00
N ASP A 29 -37.27 12.23 12.82
CA ASP A 29 -37.50 13.60 12.35
C ASP A 29 -36.17 14.31 11.98
N ALA A 30 -36.28 15.47 11.33
CA ALA A 30 -35.12 16.20 10.84
C ALA A 30 -34.23 16.77 11.98
N GLU A 31 -34.78 16.91 13.17
CA GLU A 31 -34.10 17.45 14.36
C GLU A 31 -33.21 16.37 14.99
N ASP A 32 -33.69 15.13 15.09
CA ASP A 32 -32.90 13.96 15.50
C ASP A 32 -31.66 13.75 14.61
N ILE A 33 -31.82 13.88 13.29
CA ILE A 33 -30.72 13.73 12.33
C ILE A 33 -29.70 14.87 12.44
N GLN A 34 -30.16 16.09 12.71
CA GLN A 34 -29.28 17.24 12.93
C GLN A 34 -28.45 17.07 14.21
N GLN A 35 -29.04 16.53 15.27
CA GLN A 35 -28.32 16.24 16.52
C GLN A 35 -27.22 15.19 16.31
N ASP A 36 -27.47 14.15 15.51
CA ASP A 36 -26.47 13.13 15.19
C ASP A 36 -25.34 13.68 14.31
N LEU A 37 -25.64 14.62 13.40
CA LEU A 37 -24.62 15.34 12.63
C LEU A 37 -23.72 16.18 13.54
N ASP A 38 -24.29 16.90 14.50
CA ASP A 38 -23.52 17.72 15.44
C ASP A 38 -22.62 16.85 16.32
N ASN A 39 -23.10 15.67 16.75
CA ASN A 39 -22.32 14.71 17.52
C ASN A 39 -21.17 14.12 16.69
N ALA A 40 -21.45 13.72 15.45
CA ALA A 40 -20.43 13.23 14.54
C ALA A 40 -19.37 14.30 14.23
N GLN A 41 -19.78 15.56 14.06
CA GLN A 41 -18.87 16.68 13.84
C GLN A 41 -17.96 16.95 15.06
N LYS A 42 -18.49 16.84 16.28
CA LYS A 42 -17.69 16.92 17.51
C LYS A 42 -16.66 15.80 17.56
N GLU A 43 -17.04 14.56 17.25
CA GLU A 43 -16.10 13.44 17.23
C GLU A 43 -15.02 13.61 16.14
N LEU A 44 -15.37 14.09 14.94
CA LEU A 44 -14.40 14.42 13.89
C LEU A 44 -13.36 15.43 14.38
N SER A 45 -13.81 16.52 15.02
CA SER A 45 -12.91 17.55 15.54
C SER A 45 -11.95 17.00 16.61
N ALA A 46 -12.41 16.07 17.45
CA ALA A 46 -11.57 15.42 18.46
C ALA A 46 -10.52 14.49 17.81
N LEU A 47 -10.92 13.72 16.79
CA LEU A 47 -10.02 12.84 16.03
C LEU A 47 -8.96 13.64 15.26
N GLU A 48 -9.32 14.78 14.67
CA GLU A 48 -8.36 15.66 13.98
C GLU A 48 -7.33 16.26 14.96
N LYS A 49 -7.77 16.63 16.16
CA LYS A 49 -6.87 17.09 17.24
C LYS A 49 -5.91 15.97 17.67
N GLU A 50 -6.42 14.75 17.84
CA GLU A 50 -5.62 13.56 18.17
C GLU A 50 -4.60 13.26 17.07
N LEU A 51 -5.01 13.30 15.80
CA LEU A 51 -4.15 13.10 14.63
C LEU A 51 -3.01 14.12 14.58
N ASN A 52 -3.31 15.40 14.81
CA ASN A 52 -2.30 16.45 14.81
C ASN A 52 -1.31 16.30 15.97
N ALA A 53 -1.78 15.94 17.17
CA ALA A 53 -0.90 15.64 18.30
C ALA A 53 0.05 14.48 17.98
N LYS A 54 -0.46 13.38 17.41
CA LYS A 54 0.35 12.22 17.00
C LYS A 54 1.37 12.55 15.90
N LYS A 55 1.02 13.38 14.91
CA LYS A 55 1.96 13.87 13.89
C LYS A 55 3.09 14.73 14.48
N SER A 56 2.78 15.58 15.46
CA SER A 56 3.80 16.37 16.17
C SER A 56 4.75 15.46 16.96
N SER A 57 4.22 14.45 17.64
CA SER A 57 5.05 13.44 18.33
C SER A 57 5.92 12.65 17.35
N LEU A 58 5.38 12.23 16.20
CA LEU A 58 6.16 11.54 15.15
C LEU A 58 7.32 12.40 14.65
N THR A 59 7.09 13.69 14.42
CA THR A 59 8.14 14.64 14.02
C THR A 59 9.23 14.73 15.09
N SER A 60 8.84 14.84 16.35
CA SER A 60 9.79 14.92 17.49
C SER A 60 10.66 13.67 17.59
N VAL A 61 10.06 12.48 17.57
CA VAL A 61 10.79 11.20 17.65
C VAL A 61 11.68 10.99 16.42
N THR A 62 11.23 11.38 15.22
CA THR A 62 12.04 11.31 13.99
C THR A 62 13.28 12.19 14.07
N ASN A 63 13.14 13.40 14.63
CA ASN A 63 14.27 14.30 14.85
C ASN A 63 15.25 13.76 15.90
N GLN A 64 14.73 13.19 17.00
CA GLN A 64 15.56 12.52 18.01
C GLN A 64 16.36 11.36 17.41
N LYS A 65 15.71 10.50 16.61
CA LYS A 65 16.38 9.42 15.86
C LYS A 65 17.50 9.96 14.97
N LYS A 66 17.23 11.02 14.19
CA LYS A 66 18.22 11.62 13.28
C LYS A 66 19.44 12.14 14.04
N ASN A 67 19.22 12.83 15.16
CA ASN A 67 20.30 13.36 16.00
C ASN A 67 21.12 12.22 16.62
N ALA A 68 20.46 11.21 17.20
CA ALA A 68 21.12 10.03 17.77
C ALA A 68 21.93 9.26 16.72
N GLN A 69 21.42 9.14 15.50
CA GLN A 69 22.12 8.49 14.39
C GLN A 69 23.36 9.28 13.95
N SER A 70 23.28 10.61 13.93
CA SER A 70 24.43 11.47 13.61
C SER A 70 25.51 11.35 14.68
N GLU A 71 25.13 11.36 15.95
CA GLU A 71 26.05 11.19 17.06
C GLU A 71 26.67 9.78 17.07
N LEU A 72 25.87 8.75 16.79
CA LEU A 72 26.36 7.37 16.66
C LEU A 72 27.42 7.23 15.58
N ASN A 73 27.26 7.92 14.46
CA ASN A 73 28.25 7.90 13.38
C ASN A 73 29.55 8.61 13.80
N SER A 74 29.46 9.72 14.54
CA SER A 74 30.65 10.40 15.11
C SER A 74 31.38 9.48 16.08
N VAL A 75 30.67 8.89 17.04
CA VAL A 75 31.24 7.99 18.05
C VAL A 75 31.90 6.77 17.39
N LYS A 76 31.30 6.22 16.31
CA LYS A 76 31.93 5.11 15.56
C LYS A 76 33.25 5.52 14.92
N ALA A 77 33.34 6.72 14.36
CA ALA A 77 34.58 7.24 13.80
C ALA A 77 35.63 7.50 14.89
N GLU A 78 35.24 8.04 16.04
CA GLU A 78 36.13 8.25 17.20
C GLU A 78 36.68 6.93 17.77
N ILE A 79 35.88 5.86 17.78
CA ILE A 79 36.33 4.52 18.18
C ILE A 79 37.37 4.00 17.19
N GLU A 80 37.09 4.09 15.88
CA GLU A 80 38.02 3.64 14.84
C GLU A 80 39.36 4.39 14.91
N GLU A 81 39.33 5.70 15.17
CA GLU A 81 40.53 6.51 15.39
C GLU A 81 41.32 6.06 16.62
N GLN A 82 40.65 5.77 17.74
CA GLN A 82 41.32 5.29 18.95
C GLN A 82 41.89 3.88 18.81
N GLU A 83 41.20 2.98 18.12
CA GLU A 83 41.69 1.63 17.83
C GLU A 83 43.00 1.68 17.03
N ILE A 84 43.10 2.59 16.05
CA ILE A 84 44.33 2.84 15.30
C ILE A 84 45.44 3.39 16.22
N GLN A 85 45.13 4.35 17.11
CA GLN A 85 46.13 4.88 18.05
C GLN A 85 46.65 3.81 19.01
N ILE A 86 45.77 2.94 19.51
CA ILE A 86 46.15 1.80 20.37
C ILE A 86 47.09 0.86 19.62
N GLU A 87 46.82 0.57 18.35
CA GLU A 87 47.69 -0.26 17.51
C GLU A 87 49.07 0.37 17.32
N VAL A 88 49.14 1.67 17.06
CA VAL A 88 50.40 2.42 16.96
C VAL A 88 51.20 2.36 18.27
N VAL A 89 50.55 2.63 19.40
CA VAL A 89 51.20 2.58 20.73
C VAL A 89 51.67 1.16 21.06
N GLN A 90 50.90 0.13 20.68
CA GLN A 90 51.31 -1.27 20.86
C GLN A 90 52.58 -1.61 20.06
N LEU A 91 52.71 -1.10 18.85
CA LEU A 91 53.92 -1.26 18.04
C LEU A 91 55.12 -0.54 18.67
N GLU A 92 54.90 0.63 19.27
CA GLU A 92 55.94 1.38 20.00
C GLU A 92 56.42 0.62 21.24
N ILE A 93 55.50 0.05 22.03
CA ILE A 93 55.85 -0.83 23.17
C ILE A 93 56.68 -2.02 22.69
N SER A 94 56.27 -2.69 21.61
CA SER A 94 56.98 -3.85 21.07
C SER A 94 58.41 -3.49 20.63
N LYS A 95 58.59 -2.28 20.09
CA LYS A 95 59.91 -1.75 19.75
C LYS A 95 60.74 -1.46 21.00
N LEU A 96 60.18 -0.78 22.01
CA LEU A 96 60.88 -0.48 23.26
C LEU A 96 61.30 -1.75 24.02
N GLU A 97 60.45 -2.79 24.03
CA GLU A 97 60.79 -4.11 24.58
C GLU A 97 61.99 -4.73 23.87
N THR A 98 61.99 -4.67 22.53
CA THR A 98 63.12 -5.17 21.72
C THR A 98 64.40 -4.39 22.00
N ASP A 99 64.32 -3.05 22.06
CA ASP A 99 65.46 -2.18 22.35
C ASP A 99 66.01 -2.44 23.78
N TYR A 100 65.11 -2.65 24.76
CA TYR A 100 65.49 -3.03 26.14
C TYR A 100 66.21 -4.38 26.19
N GLU A 101 65.71 -5.39 25.48
CA GLU A 101 66.32 -6.72 25.45
C GLU A 101 67.69 -6.71 24.76
N ILE A 102 67.83 -5.95 23.66
CA ILE A 102 69.13 -5.72 23.01
C ILE A 102 70.12 -5.08 23.99
N GLN A 103 69.72 -4.02 24.70
CA GLN A 103 70.57 -3.33 25.66
C GLN A 103 70.92 -4.22 26.87
N ASN A 104 69.99 -5.09 27.31
CA ASN A 104 70.26 -6.02 28.40
C ASN A 104 71.26 -7.11 27.98
N LEU A 105 71.16 -7.62 26.76
CA LEU A 105 72.16 -8.56 26.21
C LEU A 105 73.54 -7.90 26.06
N GLU A 106 73.61 -6.63 25.65
CA GLU A 106 74.86 -5.87 25.59
C GLU A 106 75.50 -5.73 26.98
N LYS A 107 74.69 -5.43 28.00
CA LYS A 107 75.12 -5.41 29.40
C LYS A 107 75.66 -6.79 29.84
N GLU A 108 74.94 -7.88 29.59
CA GLU A 108 75.37 -9.24 29.95
C GLU A 108 76.69 -9.62 29.27
N GLN A 109 76.88 -9.23 28.00
CA GLN A 109 78.15 -9.44 27.29
C GLN A 109 79.31 -8.68 27.93
N ILE A 110 79.10 -7.44 28.35
CA ILE A 110 80.12 -6.64 29.05
C ILE A 110 80.48 -7.31 30.39
N GLU A 111 79.49 -7.74 31.17
CA GLU A 111 79.71 -8.43 32.46
C GLU A 111 80.42 -9.78 32.28
N GLU A 112 80.07 -10.55 31.24
CA GLU A 112 80.75 -11.82 30.91
C GLU A 112 82.22 -11.59 30.51
N GLN A 113 82.50 -10.54 29.73
CA GLN A 113 83.88 -10.16 29.39
C GLN A 113 84.69 -9.78 30.63
N GLN A 114 84.09 -9.04 31.56
CA GLN A 114 84.72 -8.71 32.85
C GLN A 114 85.04 -9.99 33.65
N GLU A 115 84.12 -10.95 33.73
CA GLU A 115 84.34 -12.20 34.46
C GLU A 115 85.45 -13.05 33.82
N LYS A 116 85.54 -13.08 32.48
CA LYS A 116 86.63 -13.76 31.76
C LYS A 116 87.99 -13.12 32.02
N GLN A 117 88.07 -11.78 32.00
CA GLN A 117 89.30 -11.05 32.32
C GLN A 117 89.72 -11.29 33.78
N LEU A 118 88.78 -11.26 34.72
CA LEU A 118 89.01 -11.54 36.14
C LEU A 118 89.51 -12.96 36.37
N THR A 119 88.90 -13.93 35.67
CA THR A 119 89.31 -15.34 35.74
C THR A 119 90.70 -15.53 35.15
N ALA A 120 91.04 -14.90 34.03
CA ALA A 120 92.36 -14.99 33.40
C ALA A 120 93.47 -14.41 34.30
N LEU A 121 93.25 -13.22 34.88
CA LEU A 121 94.18 -12.60 35.82
C LEU A 121 94.35 -13.44 37.09
N TYR A 122 93.25 -13.97 37.64
CA TYR A 122 93.29 -14.89 38.79
C TYR A 122 94.05 -16.19 38.49
N MET A 123 93.87 -16.79 37.31
CA MET A 123 94.62 -17.99 36.89
C MET A 123 96.11 -17.71 36.68
N ASN A 124 96.46 -16.57 36.08
CA ASN A 124 97.86 -16.14 35.91
C ASN A 124 98.55 -15.93 37.28
N TRP A 125 97.87 -15.25 38.20
CA TRP A 125 98.35 -15.06 39.57
C TRP A 125 98.60 -16.39 40.30
N LYS A 126 97.68 -17.36 40.19
CA LYS A 126 97.81 -18.67 40.87
C LYS A 126 98.91 -19.56 40.25
N GLY A 127 99.33 -19.28 39.03
CA GLY A 127 100.34 -20.03 38.27
C GLY A 127 101.77 -19.49 38.35
N SER A 128 102.00 -18.34 38.98
CA SER A 128 103.36 -17.83 39.20
C SER A 128 104.04 -18.58 40.35
N GLU A 129 105.29 -18.99 40.17
CA GLU A 129 106.04 -19.81 41.13
C GLU A 129 106.44 -19.07 42.44
N ASP A 130 105.95 -17.85 42.68
CA ASP A 130 106.32 -17.03 43.83
C ASP A 130 105.26 -17.12 44.96
N ILE A 131 105.10 -18.35 45.48
CA ILE A 131 104.16 -18.66 46.57
C ILE A 131 104.87 -18.46 47.91
N SER A 132 104.85 -17.23 48.46
CA SER A 132 105.23 -16.98 49.85
C SER A 132 104.04 -16.52 50.71
N SER A 133 103.41 -17.51 51.35
CA SER A 133 103.00 -17.49 52.76
C SER A 133 102.36 -16.22 53.35
N THR A 134 101.11 -15.90 53.00
CA THR A 134 100.21 -15.14 53.90
C THR A 134 98.77 -15.65 53.75
N LEU A 135 98.41 -16.69 54.51
CA LEU A 135 97.36 -16.69 55.56
C LEU A 135 95.95 -16.34 55.05
N LEU A 136 95.11 -17.30 54.66
CA LEU A 136 94.21 -18.10 55.52
C LEU A 136 93.39 -17.30 56.56
N SER A 137 92.39 -16.56 56.09
CA SER A 137 91.07 -16.40 56.75
C SER A 137 90.02 -16.04 55.70
N ALA A 138 88.75 -16.32 55.98
CA ALA A 138 87.62 -16.22 55.05
C ALA A 138 87.56 -14.90 54.25
N GLU A 139 87.21 -15.03 52.96
CA GLU A 139 87.18 -14.02 51.89
C GLU A 139 88.56 -13.54 51.40
N ASP A 140 88.88 -13.86 50.14
CA ASP A 140 90.20 -13.76 49.51
C ASP A 140 90.56 -12.30 49.14
N PRO A 141 91.46 -11.61 49.87
CA PRO A 141 91.76 -10.19 49.67
C PRO A 141 92.54 -9.91 48.38
N ILE A 142 93.17 -10.92 47.76
CA ILE A 142 93.91 -10.75 46.50
C ILE A 142 92.96 -10.74 45.31
N LYS A 143 91.91 -11.58 45.35
CA LYS A 143 90.80 -11.52 44.39
C LYS A 143 90.15 -10.13 44.39
N GLN A 144 90.09 -9.48 45.56
CA GLN A 144 89.54 -8.14 45.70
C GLN A 144 90.45 -7.04 45.11
N ASN A 145 91.78 -7.16 45.22
CA ASN A 145 92.70 -6.22 44.56
C ASN A 145 92.68 -6.32 43.03
N TYR A 146 92.66 -7.52 42.45
CA TYR A 146 92.52 -7.69 41.00
C TYR A 146 91.14 -7.26 40.48
N TYR A 147 90.10 -7.48 41.28
CA TYR A 147 88.77 -6.94 40.99
C TYR A 147 88.78 -5.41 40.92
N LEU A 148 89.51 -4.74 41.83
CA LEU A 148 89.69 -3.28 41.80
C LEU A 148 90.55 -2.79 40.61
N GLU A 149 91.53 -3.59 40.16
CA GLU A 149 92.38 -3.28 38.99
C GLU A 149 91.58 -3.40 37.68
N ILE A 150 90.75 -4.43 37.51
CA ILE A 150 89.83 -4.57 36.36
C ILE A 150 88.78 -3.47 36.35
N LEU A 151 88.24 -3.10 37.51
CA LEU A 151 87.34 -1.95 37.63
C LEU A 151 87.99 -0.63 37.19
N ALA A 152 89.33 -0.52 37.27
CA ALA A 152 90.09 0.66 36.84
C ALA A 152 90.50 0.63 35.35
N GLU A 153 90.64 -0.57 34.74
CA GLU A 153 90.94 -0.74 33.30
C GLU A 153 89.70 -0.80 32.40
N THR A 154 88.55 -1.20 32.95
CA THR A 154 87.31 -1.35 32.18
C THR A 154 86.66 0.01 31.94
N ASP A 155 86.01 0.18 30.78
CA ASP A 155 85.22 1.36 30.43
C ASP A 155 83.99 1.52 31.35
N GLN A 156 84.24 2.04 32.56
CA GLN A 156 83.24 2.29 33.59
C GLN A 156 82.20 3.31 33.11
N GLU A 157 82.59 4.21 32.19
CA GLU A 157 81.70 5.17 31.53
C GLU A 157 80.71 4.45 30.60
N GLY A 158 81.17 3.47 29.82
CA GLY A 158 80.35 2.62 28.97
C GLY A 158 79.32 1.79 29.75
N LEU A 159 79.73 1.12 30.83
CA LEU A 159 78.81 0.33 31.66
C LEU A 159 77.76 1.20 32.35
N ASN A 160 78.17 2.32 32.95
CA ASN A 160 77.24 3.27 33.57
C ASN A 160 76.26 3.84 32.53
N SER A 161 76.72 4.15 31.31
CA SER A 161 75.85 4.58 30.21
C SER A 161 74.81 3.53 29.83
N THR A 162 75.17 2.25 29.77
CA THR A 162 74.21 1.16 29.49
C THR A 162 73.18 1.00 30.60
N TYR A 163 73.58 1.13 31.87
CA TYR A 163 72.65 1.14 33.00
C TYR A 163 71.67 2.31 32.95
N GLU A 164 72.14 3.52 32.60
CA GLU A 164 71.28 4.69 32.41
C GLU A 164 70.29 4.51 31.25
N LYS A 165 70.74 3.96 30.11
CA LYS A 165 69.87 3.64 28.96
C LYS A 165 68.79 2.63 29.33
N LEU A 166 69.13 1.56 30.04
CA LEU A 166 68.17 0.55 30.52
C LEU A 166 67.14 1.15 31.48
N ALA A 167 67.56 2.06 32.37
CA ALA A 167 66.65 2.77 33.27
C ALA A 167 65.67 3.67 32.49
N ASN A 168 66.17 4.41 31.50
CA ASN A 168 65.35 5.27 30.65
C ASN A 168 64.36 4.47 29.79
N LEU A 169 64.82 3.41 29.11
CA LEU A 169 63.95 2.52 28.32
C LEU A 169 62.85 1.88 29.16
N LYS A 170 63.18 1.48 30.40
CA LYS A 170 62.19 0.95 31.33
C LYS A 170 61.16 2.00 31.75
N ALA A 171 61.59 3.24 32.00
CA ALA A 171 60.69 4.34 32.31
C ALA A 171 59.78 4.68 31.12
N ASP A 172 60.33 4.73 29.91
CA ASP A 172 59.56 4.96 28.67
C ASP A 172 58.54 3.84 28.44
N LEU A 173 58.92 2.58 28.64
CA LEU A 173 58.01 1.43 28.51
C LEU A 173 56.84 1.52 29.49
N VAL A 174 57.09 1.90 30.75
CA VAL A 174 56.02 2.14 31.74
C VAL A 174 55.11 3.28 31.31
N ASN A 175 55.68 4.43 30.90
CA ASN A 175 54.91 5.59 30.46
C ASN A 175 54.04 5.28 29.24
N THR A 176 54.59 4.59 28.23
CA THR A 176 53.86 4.22 27.01
C THR A 176 52.79 3.16 27.30
N GLN A 177 53.03 2.25 28.25
CA GLN A 177 52.04 1.30 28.73
C GLN A 177 50.87 2.02 29.43
N GLU A 178 51.15 3.03 30.26
CA GLU A 178 50.11 3.87 30.89
C GLU A 178 49.28 4.64 29.84
N GLN A 179 49.91 5.20 28.80
CA GLN A 179 49.22 5.86 27.68
C GLN A 179 48.27 4.89 26.96
N LYS A 180 48.70 3.65 26.73
CA LYS A 180 47.85 2.61 26.13
C LYS A 180 46.64 2.31 27.00
N GLU A 181 46.82 2.19 28.31
CA GLU A 181 45.73 1.93 29.26
C GLU A 181 44.70 3.07 29.28
N GLU A 182 45.14 4.32 29.18
CA GLU A 182 44.26 5.49 29.05
C GLU A 182 43.42 5.44 27.76
N LEU A 183 44.04 5.12 26.62
CA LEU A 183 43.34 4.98 25.34
C LEU A 183 42.31 3.83 25.35
N VAL A 184 42.67 2.69 25.96
CA VAL A 184 41.76 1.54 26.11
C VAL A 184 40.56 1.92 26.99
N ALA A 185 40.78 2.61 28.10
CA ALA A 185 39.71 3.07 28.97
C ALA A 185 38.75 4.04 28.25
N LYS A 186 39.29 4.98 27.46
CA LYS A 186 38.49 5.91 26.65
C LYS A 186 37.70 5.19 25.55
N THR A 187 38.27 4.15 24.95
CA THR A 187 37.60 3.31 23.95
C THR A 187 36.44 2.53 24.58
N GLU A 188 36.58 2.08 25.83
CA GLU A 188 35.50 1.42 26.57
C GLU A 188 34.35 2.39 26.88
N GLU A 189 34.65 3.62 27.28
CA GLU A 189 33.65 4.68 27.48
C GLU A 189 32.86 4.97 26.19
N LEU A 190 33.55 5.13 25.06
CA LEU A 190 32.92 5.36 23.76
C LEU A 190 32.05 4.16 23.34
N ASN A 191 32.48 2.93 23.60
CA ASN A 191 31.68 1.74 23.33
C ASN A 191 30.40 1.67 24.17
N ASN A 192 30.45 2.12 25.43
CA ASN A 192 29.26 2.23 26.28
C ASN A 192 28.30 3.33 25.77
N LYS A 193 28.85 4.47 25.32
CA LYS A 193 28.07 5.53 24.66
C LYS A 193 27.42 5.04 23.36
N LYS A 194 28.16 4.30 22.52
CA LYS A 194 27.65 3.65 21.30
C LYS A 194 26.47 2.74 21.59
N LYS A 195 26.58 1.83 22.57
CA LYS A 195 25.48 0.93 22.98
C LYS A 195 24.22 1.71 23.39
N THR A 196 24.40 2.79 24.14
CA THR A 196 23.30 3.66 24.57
C THR A 196 22.60 4.33 23.39
N LEU A 197 23.37 4.83 22.41
CA LEU A 197 22.84 5.45 21.20
C LEU A 197 22.14 4.43 20.29
N GLU A 198 22.68 3.21 20.14
CA GLU A 198 22.06 2.13 19.37
C GLU A 198 20.71 1.71 19.98
N GLU A 199 20.64 1.62 21.30
CA GLU A 199 19.38 1.34 22.01
C GLU A 199 18.36 2.48 21.84
N LEU A 200 18.81 3.75 21.90
CA LEU A 200 17.95 4.91 21.65
C LEU A 200 17.39 4.93 20.23
N VAL A 201 18.21 4.59 19.23
CA VAL A 201 17.76 4.45 17.83
C VAL A 201 16.73 3.33 17.72
N ARG A 202 16.97 2.17 18.34
CA ARG A 202 16.04 1.03 18.35
C ARG A 202 14.69 1.39 18.99
N GLN A 203 14.70 2.09 20.13
CA GLN A 203 13.48 2.54 20.79
C GLN A 203 12.74 3.58 19.94
N SER A 204 13.47 4.47 19.28
CA SER A 204 12.89 5.45 18.36
C SER A 204 12.23 4.78 17.16
N ASP A 205 12.83 3.71 16.60
CA ASP A 205 12.23 2.93 15.51
C ASP A 205 10.91 2.26 15.92
N GLN A 206 10.86 1.69 17.13
CA GLN A 206 9.63 1.13 17.68
C GLN A 206 8.55 2.20 17.89
N ALA A 207 8.94 3.36 18.40
CA ALA A 207 8.03 4.49 18.60
C ALA A 207 7.49 5.06 17.27
N VAL A 208 8.32 5.15 16.23
CA VAL A 208 7.91 5.55 14.88
C VAL A 208 6.90 4.54 14.31
N ALA A 209 7.20 3.24 14.38
CA ALA A 209 6.30 2.19 13.88
C ALA A 209 4.94 2.22 14.59
N GLN A 210 4.93 2.39 15.91
CA GLN A 210 3.69 2.52 16.68
C GLN A 210 2.93 3.80 16.32
N ALA A 211 3.62 4.93 16.18
CA ALA A 211 2.99 6.19 15.78
C ALA A 211 2.35 6.10 14.38
N ASP A 212 2.99 5.43 13.43
CA ASP A 212 2.43 5.19 12.09
C ASP A 212 1.18 4.30 12.15
N GLN A 213 1.19 3.25 12.97
CA GLN A 213 0.02 2.40 13.19
C GLN A 213 -1.14 3.19 13.81
N ASP A 214 -0.87 3.98 14.85
CA ASP A 214 -1.86 4.84 15.51
C ASP A 214 -2.46 5.85 14.52
N ILE A 215 -1.62 6.53 13.73
CA ILE A 215 -2.04 7.47 12.69
C ILE A 215 -2.93 6.77 11.65
N GLY A 216 -2.57 5.55 11.24
CA GLY A 216 -3.40 4.73 10.34
C GLY A 216 -4.78 4.42 10.92
N GLY A 217 -4.83 4.03 12.20
CA GLY A 217 -6.08 3.78 12.93
C GLY A 217 -6.96 5.02 13.07
N ILE A 218 -6.37 6.17 13.45
CA ILE A 218 -7.09 7.45 13.57
C ILE A 218 -7.63 7.88 12.21
N ARG A 219 -6.85 7.78 11.13
CA ARG A 219 -7.33 8.06 9.76
C ARG A 219 -8.52 7.20 9.38
N SER A 220 -8.50 5.91 9.70
CA SER A 220 -9.63 5.01 9.45
C SER A 220 -10.90 5.45 10.21
N ARG A 221 -10.76 5.88 11.47
CA ARG A 221 -11.87 6.39 12.28
C ARG A 221 -12.42 7.72 11.73
N ILE A 222 -11.54 8.63 11.31
CA ILE A 222 -11.93 9.87 10.61
C ILE A 222 -12.74 9.55 9.35
N SER A 223 -12.26 8.62 8.52
CA SER A 223 -13.00 8.20 7.33
C SER A 223 -14.35 7.58 7.67
N SER A 224 -14.43 6.75 8.71
CA SER A 224 -15.70 6.17 9.17
C SER A 224 -16.69 7.24 9.65
N ASN A 225 -16.21 8.21 10.44
CA ASN A 225 -17.06 9.29 10.95
C ASN A 225 -17.54 10.21 9.80
N GLN A 226 -16.68 10.51 8.82
CA GLN A 226 -17.07 11.25 7.62
C GLN A 226 -18.10 10.50 6.76
N VAL A 227 -18.01 9.17 6.69
CA VAL A 227 -19.05 8.33 6.05
C VAL A 227 -20.36 8.45 6.79
N GLN A 228 -20.36 8.31 8.11
CA GLN A 228 -21.56 8.48 8.94
C GLN A 228 -22.19 9.86 8.76
N GLN A 229 -21.39 10.93 8.73
CA GLN A 229 -21.90 12.27 8.42
C GLN A 229 -22.52 12.35 7.02
N SER A 230 -21.90 11.72 6.02
CA SER A 230 -22.45 11.68 4.65
C SER A 230 -23.77 10.92 4.60
N GLU A 231 -23.90 9.80 5.33
CA GLU A 231 -25.13 9.02 5.41
C GLU A 231 -26.25 9.82 6.08
N LEU A 232 -25.94 10.54 7.17
CA LEU A 232 -26.89 11.41 7.85
C LEU A 232 -27.29 12.62 6.99
N ILE A 233 -26.36 13.20 6.22
CA ILE A 233 -26.65 14.25 5.24
C ILE A 233 -27.53 13.72 4.12
N ASP A 234 -27.25 12.51 3.61
CA ASP A 234 -28.04 11.88 2.56
C ASP A 234 -29.45 11.51 3.07
N GLU A 235 -29.58 11.07 4.32
CA GLU A 235 -30.86 10.81 5.00
C GLU A 235 -31.66 12.10 5.20
N LYS A 236 -31.00 13.17 5.67
CA LYS A 236 -31.58 14.52 5.77
C LYS A 236 -32.03 15.04 4.41
N GLN A 237 -31.17 14.91 3.40
CA GLN A 237 -31.46 15.32 2.03
C GLN A 237 -32.56 14.48 1.39
N GLN A 238 -32.70 13.20 1.74
CA GLN A 238 -33.81 12.36 1.29
C GLN A 238 -35.14 12.84 1.90
N LEU A 239 -35.16 13.15 3.20
CA LEU A 239 -36.32 13.75 3.87
C LEU A 239 -36.65 15.13 3.27
N GLU A 240 -35.65 15.94 2.96
CA GLU A 240 -35.81 17.26 2.31
C GLU A 240 -36.23 17.14 0.82
N ASN A 241 -35.76 16.13 0.09
CA ASN A 241 -36.13 15.87 -1.31
C ASN A 241 -37.52 15.25 -1.46
N GLU A 242 -38.03 14.57 -0.43
CA GLU A 242 -39.45 14.22 -0.34
C GLU A 242 -40.34 15.47 -0.17
N ILE A 243 -39.77 16.60 0.29
CA ILE A 243 -40.45 17.88 0.52
C ILE A 243 -40.28 18.87 -0.64
N SER A 244 -39.13 18.93 -1.32
CA SER A 244 -38.85 19.89 -2.41
C SER A 244 -38.37 19.19 -3.69
N GLY A 245 -39.27 19.00 -4.65
CA GLY A 245 -39.00 18.30 -5.91
C GLY A 245 -38.04 19.01 -6.87
N ASP A 246 -36.73 18.80 -6.70
CA ASP A 246 -35.71 19.10 -7.72
C ASP A 246 -35.25 17.80 -8.42
N THR A 247 -36.11 17.27 -9.31
CA THR A 247 -35.79 16.11 -10.15
C THR A 247 -35.63 16.56 -11.61
N GLN A 248 -34.44 16.42 -12.19
CA GLN A 248 -34.27 16.66 -13.62
C GLN A 248 -34.85 15.50 -14.43
N GLY A 249 -36.05 15.67 -14.97
CA GLY A 249 -36.71 14.69 -15.84
C GLY A 249 -38.23 14.72 -15.71
N GLY A 250 -38.94 14.17 -16.70
CA GLY A 250 -40.41 14.17 -16.75
C GLY A 250 -41.01 15.58 -16.74
N GLN A 251 -41.23 16.17 -17.91
CA GLN A 251 -41.75 17.54 -18.06
C GLN A 251 -43.19 17.71 -17.54
N GLN A 252 -43.91 16.61 -17.30
CA GLN A 252 -45.31 16.62 -16.86
C GLN A 252 -45.43 16.29 -15.36
N THR A 253 -46.46 16.86 -14.75
CA THR A 253 -46.92 16.52 -13.41
C THR A 253 -47.31 15.05 -13.33
N LEU A 254 -46.95 14.39 -12.23
CA LEU A 254 -47.29 12.99 -12.00
C LEU A 254 -48.79 12.82 -11.76
N ILE A 255 -49.40 11.85 -12.46
CA ILE A 255 -50.83 11.56 -12.35
C ILE A 255 -51.04 10.41 -11.36
N SER A 256 -51.91 10.63 -10.37
CA SER A 256 -52.27 9.62 -9.36
C SER A 256 -52.75 8.32 -10.02
N GLY A 257 -52.30 7.17 -9.50
CA GLY A 257 -52.64 5.84 -10.02
C GLY A 257 -51.82 5.37 -11.23
N GLN A 258 -51.05 6.25 -11.88
CA GLN A 258 -50.12 5.90 -12.94
C GLN A 258 -48.74 5.47 -12.39
N LEU A 259 -47.86 4.97 -13.25
CA LEU A 259 -46.50 4.55 -12.94
C LEU A 259 -45.49 5.49 -13.57
N TYR A 260 -44.46 5.90 -12.83
CA TYR A 260 -43.27 6.53 -13.41
C TYR A 260 -42.02 5.73 -13.06
N PHE A 261 -40.98 5.93 -13.85
CA PHE A 261 -39.66 5.37 -13.57
C PHE A 261 -38.74 6.46 -13.05
N SER A 262 -37.93 6.14 -12.06
CA SER A 262 -36.93 7.05 -11.54
C SER A 262 -35.62 6.33 -11.28
N GLY A 263 -34.52 7.08 -11.30
CA GLY A 263 -33.20 6.56 -11.03
C GLY A 263 -32.19 7.67 -10.84
N SER A 264 -30.92 7.30 -10.79
CA SER A 264 -29.81 8.24 -10.65
C SER A 264 -28.73 7.90 -11.67
N VAL A 265 -28.10 8.93 -12.23
CA VAL A 265 -26.97 8.82 -13.16
C VAL A 265 -25.87 9.75 -12.75
N ILE A 266 -24.68 9.50 -13.28
CA ILE A 266 -23.50 10.30 -13.02
C ILE A 266 -23.44 11.49 -13.98
N ASN A 267 -23.14 12.66 -13.44
CA ASN A 267 -22.96 13.91 -14.18
C ASN A 267 -21.61 13.88 -14.88
N SER A 268 -21.62 13.74 -16.20
CA SER A 268 -20.40 13.81 -17.01
C SER A 268 -20.58 14.83 -18.14
N PRO A 269 -19.56 15.65 -18.47
CA PRO A 269 -19.55 16.43 -19.69
C PRO A 269 -19.65 15.49 -20.89
N GLY A 270 -20.69 15.63 -21.72
CA GLY A 270 -20.77 15.01 -23.05
C GLY A 270 -21.88 13.99 -23.31
N ASP A 271 -22.49 13.32 -22.33
CA ASP A 271 -23.69 12.49 -22.56
C ASP A 271 -24.39 12.06 -21.24
N PRO A 272 -25.63 12.53 -20.96
CA PRO A 272 -26.43 12.08 -19.82
C PRO A 272 -27.00 10.64 -19.95
N SER A 273 -26.56 9.84 -20.93
CA SER A 273 -27.06 8.49 -21.22
C SER A 273 -26.04 7.33 -21.02
N SER A 274 -25.21 7.42 -19.98
CA SER A 274 -25.24 6.45 -18.85
C SER A 274 -24.94 4.95 -18.98
N ASP A 275 -24.12 4.48 -19.91
CA ASP A 275 -23.33 3.23 -19.74
C ASP A 275 -21.97 3.36 -20.47
N ALA A 276 -21.61 4.59 -20.87
CA ALA A 276 -20.55 4.85 -21.84
C ALA A 276 -19.11 4.73 -21.28
N PHE A 277 -18.92 4.93 -19.97
CA PHE A 277 -17.59 4.95 -19.34
C PHE A 277 -17.18 3.62 -18.69
N GLY A 278 -18.01 2.58 -18.80
CA GLY A 278 -17.65 1.25 -18.38
C GLY A 278 -18.80 0.25 -18.43
N HIS A 279 -18.47 -1.01 -18.66
CA HIS A 279 -19.46 -2.07 -18.79
C HIS A 279 -19.97 -2.58 -17.42
N GLY A 280 -19.43 -2.06 -16.31
CA GLY A 280 -19.92 -2.36 -14.97
C GLY A 280 -19.54 -3.74 -14.43
N ILE A 281 -18.63 -4.48 -15.09
CA ILE A 281 -18.25 -5.85 -14.70
C ILE A 281 -16.80 -5.87 -14.23
N GLY A 282 -16.52 -6.60 -13.16
CA GLY A 282 -15.16 -6.75 -12.63
C GLY A 282 -14.56 -5.43 -12.15
N MET A 283 -13.24 -5.28 -12.23
CA MET A 283 -12.57 -4.17 -11.54
C MET A 283 -12.87 -2.80 -12.15
N SER A 284 -13.19 -1.80 -11.32
CA SER A 284 -13.21 -0.40 -11.73
C SER A 284 -11.80 0.19 -11.62
N GLN A 285 -11.31 0.87 -12.66
CA GLN A 285 -10.03 1.58 -12.58
C GLN A 285 -10.10 2.70 -11.54
N TRP A 286 -11.16 3.52 -11.55
CA TRP A 286 -11.36 4.58 -10.55
C TRP A 286 -11.62 4.07 -9.14
N GLY A 287 -12.33 2.95 -8.99
CA GLY A 287 -12.49 2.34 -7.68
C GLY A 287 -11.19 1.71 -7.16
N ALA A 288 -10.36 1.11 -8.02
CA ALA A 288 -9.00 0.67 -7.68
C ALA A 288 -8.08 1.83 -7.28
N TYR A 289 -8.21 2.99 -7.94
CA TYR A 289 -7.53 4.23 -7.55
C TYR A 289 -7.92 4.65 -6.13
N GLY A 290 -9.22 4.70 -5.84
CA GLY A 290 -9.72 5.05 -4.50
C GLY A 290 -9.29 4.07 -3.42
N ALA A 291 -9.38 2.76 -3.70
CA ALA A 291 -8.95 1.72 -2.78
C ALA A 291 -7.44 1.80 -2.49
N ALA A 292 -6.61 2.07 -3.51
CA ALA A 292 -5.18 2.28 -3.32
C ALA A 292 -4.87 3.55 -2.50
N LYS A 293 -5.64 4.64 -2.68
CA LYS A 293 -5.55 5.82 -1.80
C LYS A 293 -5.95 5.51 -0.35
N ALA A 294 -6.85 4.56 -0.14
CA ALA A 294 -7.19 4.02 1.17
C ALA A 294 -6.16 2.99 1.69
N GLY A 295 -5.00 2.84 1.04
CA GLY A 295 -3.89 1.99 1.48
C GLY A 295 -4.04 0.50 1.12
N TRP A 296 -4.94 0.14 0.21
CA TRP A 296 -5.10 -1.26 -0.20
C TRP A 296 -3.98 -1.69 -1.15
N SER A 297 -3.45 -2.90 -0.94
CA SER A 297 -2.52 -3.54 -1.87
C SER A 297 -3.22 -4.00 -3.15
N ALA A 298 -2.45 -4.13 -4.23
CA ALA A 298 -2.94 -4.58 -5.53
C ALA A 298 -3.66 -5.93 -5.44
N GLU A 299 -3.12 -6.88 -4.66
CA GLU A 299 -3.72 -8.20 -4.46
C GLU A 299 -5.07 -8.11 -3.74
N LYS A 300 -5.18 -7.24 -2.71
CA LYS A 300 -6.44 -6.98 -2.02
C LYS A 300 -7.46 -6.35 -2.96
N ILE A 301 -7.04 -5.39 -3.80
CA ILE A 301 -7.92 -4.73 -4.76
C ILE A 301 -8.51 -5.75 -5.75
N VAL A 302 -7.65 -6.55 -6.40
CA VAL A 302 -8.15 -7.51 -7.40
C VAL A 302 -8.99 -8.63 -6.76
N THR A 303 -8.62 -9.14 -5.58
CA THR A 303 -9.40 -10.20 -4.92
C THR A 303 -10.72 -9.70 -4.32
N TYR A 304 -10.82 -8.39 -4.06
CA TYR A 304 -12.07 -7.75 -3.71
C TYR A 304 -13.02 -7.63 -4.91
N TYR A 305 -12.51 -7.15 -6.06
CA TYR A 305 -13.33 -7.01 -7.27
C TYR A 305 -13.69 -8.33 -7.95
N TYR A 306 -12.81 -9.31 -7.86
CA TYR A 306 -13.02 -10.66 -8.38
C TYR A 306 -13.24 -11.61 -7.21
N SER A 307 -14.48 -11.75 -6.76
CA SER A 307 -14.82 -12.60 -5.62
C SER A 307 -14.40 -14.06 -5.83
N ARG A 308 -14.11 -14.78 -4.74
CA ARG A 308 -13.67 -16.20 -4.80
C ARG A 308 -12.48 -16.38 -5.77
N THR A 309 -11.48 -15.52 -5.63
CA THR A 309 -10.22 -15.64 -6.36
C THR A 309 -9.03 -15.56 -5.42
N LYS A 310 -7.86 -15.93 -5.93
CA LYS A 310 -6.56 -15.72 -5.31
C LYS A 310 -5.53 -15.33 -6.36
N VAL A 311 -4.48 -14.66 -5.94
CA VAL A 311 -3.33 -14.38 -6.79
C VAL A 311 -2.33 -15.53 -6.69
N GLN A 312 -1.87 -16.07 -7.82
CA GLN A 312 -0.85 -17.12 -7.87
C GLN A 312 0.15 -16.87 -8.99
N ALA A 313 1.36 -17.41 -8.81
CA ALA A 313 2.43 -17.31 -9.79
C ALA A 313 2.27 -18.31 -10.95
N ARG A 314 2.60 -17.88 -12.18
CA ARG A 314 2.74 -18.71 -13.38
C ARG A 314 3.76 -18.08 -14.33
N SER A 315 4.92 -18.69 -14.46
CA SER A 315 5.99 -18.17 -15.31
C SER A 315 5.84 -18.61 -16.78
N GLY A 316 6.48 -17.86 -17.68
CA GLY A 316 6.66 -18.27 -19.08
C GLY A 316 5.43 -18.16 -19.98
N VAL A 317 4.43 -17.34 -19.61
CA VAL A 317 3.27 -17.10 -20.48
C VAL A 317 3.66 -16.17 -21.62
N MET A 318 3.43 -16.63 -22.85
CA MET A 318 3.57 -15.85 -24.08
C MET A 318 2.19 -15.46 -24.60
N ILE A 319 2.08 -14.28 -25.22
CA ILE A 319 0.83 -13.77 -25.76
C ILE A 319 1.02 -13.28 -27.19
N ASN A 320 0.05 -13.55 -28.05
CA ASN A 320 0.03 -13.03 -29.42
C ASN A 320 -0.82 -11.75 -29.47
N VAL A 321 -0.25 -10.66 -29.97
CA VAL A 321 -0.91 -9.36 -30.09
C VAL A 321 -1.05 -9.00 -31.57
N SER A 322 -2.27 -8.68 -31.99
CA SER A 322 -2.57 -8.33 -33.39
C SER A 322 -1.70 -7.17 -33.87
N GLY A 323 -0.91 -7.42 -34.91
CA GLY A 323 0.02 -6.43 -35.48
C GLY A 323 1.39 -6.31 -34.78
N TYR A 324 1.60 -7.00 -33.65
CA TYR A 324 2.87 -6.99 -32.91
C TYR A 324 3.49 -8.39 -32.73
N GLY A 325 2.73 -9.45 -33.02
CA GLY A 325 3.20 -10.83 -32.95
C GLY A 325 3.25 -11.38 -31.53
N VAL A 326 4.02 -12.47 -31.36
CA VAL A 326 4.15 -13.17 -30.08
C VAL A 326 5.19 -12.48 -29.20
N MET A 327 4.83 -12.16 -27.96
CA MET A 327 5.71 -11.50 -26.99
C MET A 327 5.52 -12.07 -25.58
N SER A 328 6.45 -11.73 -24.68
CA SER A 328 6.32 -12.09 -23.27
C SER A 328 5.15 -11.34 -22.64
N MET A 329 4.51 -11.95 -21.64
CA MET A 329 3.44 -11.28 -20.90
C MET A 329 3.92 -9.98 -20.23
N GLU A 330 5.19 -9.90 -19.82
CA GLU A 330 5.76 -8.71 -19.20
C GLU A 330 5.95 -7.56 -20.20
N ASP A 331 6.41 -7.85 -21.42
CA ASP A 331 6.47 -6.84 -22.48
C ASP A 331 5.07 -6.39 -22.90
N TYR A 332 4.10 -7.31 -22.90
CA TYR A 332 2.71 -7.00 -23.22
C TYR A 332 2.09 -6.01 -22.21
N VAL A 333 2.11 -6.32 -20.91
CA VAL A 333 1.49 -5.42 -19.93
C VAL A 333 2.23 -4.09 -19.79
N SER A 334 3.52 -4.05 -20.14
CA SER A 334 4.31 -2.82 -20.17
C SER A 334 3.85 -1.80 -21.23
N GLY A 335 3.21 -2.28 -22.29
CA GLY A 335 2.77 -1.50 -23.46
C GLY A 335 1.27 -1.18 -23.51
N LEU A 336 0.52 -1.46 -22.44
CA LEU A 336 -0.92 -1.17 -22.36
C LEU A 336 -1.18 0.34 -22.38
N GLY A 337 -2.00 0.81 -23.31
CA GLY A 337 -2.31 2.24 -23.47
C GLY A 337 -3.42 2.77 -22.55
N GLU A 338 -4.13 1.89 -21.84
CA GLU A 338 -5.24 2.21 -20.92
C GLU A 338 -4.85 2.17 -19.44
N VAL A 339 -3.62 1.74 -19.15
CA VAL A 339 -3.05 1.71 -17.79
C VAL A 339 -2.12 2.92 -17.63
N PRO A 340 -2.24 3.70 -16.53
CA PRO A 340 -1.36 4.84 -16.25
C PRO A 340 0.13 4.47 -16.30
N ASP A 341 0.95 5.37 -16.81
CA ASP A 341 2.38 5.13 -17.01
C ASP A 341 3.18 5.17 -15.71
N TYR A 342 2.86 6.11 -14.81
CA TYR A 342 3.67 6.42 -13.64
C TYR A 342 2.89 6.37 -12.33
N ALA A 343 3.57 5.93 -11.28
CA ALA A 343 3.09 6.01 -9.91
C ALA A 343 3.34 7.42 -9.34
N CYS A 344 2.41 7.93 -8.52
CA CYS A 344 2.66 9.14 -7.75
C CYS A 344 3.67 8.85 -6.64
N GLY A 345 4.71 9.67 -6.53
CA GLY A 345 5.73 9.54 -5.50
C GLY A 345 6.20 10.87 -4.93
N THR A 346 6.67 10.85 -3.69
CA THR A 346 7.40 11.96 -3.08
C THR A 346 8.83 12.03 -3.62
N VAL A 347 9.52 13.15 -3.42
CA VAL A 347 10.95 13.28 -3.72
C VAL A 347 11.76 12.14 -3.07
N GLN A 348 11.42 11.77 -1.83
CA GLN A 348 12.07 10.68 -1.12
C GLN A 348 11.87 9.34 -1.85
N GLN A 349 10.64 9.00 -2.22
CA GLN A 349 10.34 7.74 -2.92
C GLN A 349 11.03 7.65 -4.29
N ILE A 350 11.16 8.77 -4.99
CA ILE A 350 11.90 8.85 -6.26
C ILE A 350 13.38 8.52 -6.03
N ASN A 351 14.01 9.14 -5.02
CA ASN A 351 15.42 8.91 -4.69
C ASN A 351 15.66 7.47 -4.20
N ASP A 352 14.78 6.96 -3.35
CA ASP A 352 14.86 5.58 -2.84
C ASP A 352 14.76 4.55 -3.97
N TRP A 353 13.86 4.79 -4.95
CA TRP A 353 13.75 3.93 -6.12
C TRP A 353 14.98 4.00 -7.03
N ALA A 354 15.56 5.19 -7.20
CA ALA A 354 16.79 5.35 -7.96
C ALA A 354 17.97 4.60 -7.31
N ASN A 355 18.08 4.68 -5.98
CA ASN A 355 19.08 3.94 -5.20
C ASN A 355 18.87 2.43 -5.31
N TYR A 356 17.61 1.97 -5.17
CA TYR A 356 17.25 0.57 -5.35
C TYR A 356 17.66 0.07 -6.76
N ALA A 357 17.34 0.82 -7.81
CA ALA A 357 17.70 0.44 -9.18
C ALA A 357 19.23 0.37 -9.40
N ASN A 358 20.00 1.23 -8.74
CA ASN A 358 21.47 1.17 -8.75
C ASN A 358 21.98 -0.09 -8.07
N GLN A 359 21.42 -0.46 -6.91
CA GLN A 359 21.74 -1.71 -6.22
C GLN A 359 21.42 -2.95 -7.07
N GLN A 360 20.32 -2.91 -7.83
CA GLN A 360 19.95 -3.97 -8.78
C GLN A 360 20.80 -3.96 -10.08
N LYS A 361 21.76 -3.04 -10.20
CA LYS A 361 22.63 -2.86 -11.38
C LYS A 361 21.86 -2.66 -12.69
N TRP A 362 20.69 -2.02 -12.64
CA TRP A 362 19.94 -1.70 -13.85
C TRP A 362 20.69 -0.64 -14.66
N SER A 363 20.66 -0.71 -16.00
CA SER A 363 21.25 0.33 -16.83
C SER A 363 20.53 1.66 -16.63
N ALA A 364 21.18 2.79 -16.91
CA ALA A 364 20.59 4.12 -16.73
C ALA A 364 19.29 4.31 -17.54
N ASN A 365 19.20 3.67 -18.70
CA ASN A 365 18.05 3.71 -19.62
C ASN A 365 17.05 2.58 -19.37
N ASP A 366 17.18 1.82 -18.27
CA ASP A 366 16.25 0.74 -17.97
C ASP A 366 14.84 1.31 -17.71
N PRO A 367 13.81 0.89 -18.46
CA PRO A 367 12.46 1.45 -18.33
C PRO A 367 11.83 1.19 -16.96
N ARG A 368 12.33 0.21 -16.19
CA ARG A 368 11.87 -0.03 -14.81
C ARG A 368 12.29 1.08 -13.85
N ARG A 369 13.28 1.91 -14.20
CA ARG A 369 13.66 3.09 -13.40
C ARG A 369 12.58 4.17 -13.41
N GLN A 370 11.75 4.24 -14.46
CA GLN A 370 10.72 5.26 -14.62
C GLN A 370 9.42 4.89 -13.88
N LYS A 371 9.51 4.74 -12.55
CA LYS A 371 8.38 4.38 -11.70
C LYS A 371 7.59 5.58 -11.23
N TYR A 372 8.26 6.50 -10.53
CA TYR A 372 7.62 7.60 -9.84
C TYR A 372 7.76 8.92 -10.59
N VAL A 373 6.71 9.72 -10.55
CA VAL A 373 6.75 11.17 -10.84
C VAL A 373 6.15 11.93 -9.66
N LEU A 374 6.52 13.20 -9.51
CA LEU A 374 5.98 14.04 -8.45
C LEU A 374 4.46 14.21 -8.64
N ASP A 375 3.72 14.03 -7.54
CA ASP A 375 2.26 14.17 -7.55
C ASP A 375 1.87 15.63 -7.85
N ASN A 376 1.15 15.83 -8.95
CA ASN A 376 0.57 17.10 -9.31
C ASN A 376 -0.89 17.11 -8.89
N THR A 377 -1.20 17.79 -7.79
CA THR A 377 -2.56 17.82 -7.22
C THR A 377 -3.58 18.53 -8.10
N THR A 378 -3.14 19.22 -9.16
CA THR A 378 -4.03 19.89 -10.13
C THR A 378 -4.49 18.98 -11.28
N THR A 379 -3.80 17.86 -11.54
CA THR A 379 -4.07 16.98 -12.67
C THR A 379 -3.96 15.50 -12.26
N VAL A 380 -5.10 14.80 -12.26
CA VAL A 380 -5.18 13.37 -11.92
C VAL A 380 -4.57 12.43 -12.97
N TRP A 381 -4.08 12.97 -14.09
CA TRP A 381 -3.62 12.20 -15.24
C TRP A 381 -2.10 12.00 -15.28
N ASP A 382 -1.34 12.74 -14.48
CA ASP A 382 0.12 12.70 -14.52
C ASP A 382 0.66 11.43 -13.84
N CYS A 383 -0.02 10.97 -12.78
CA CYS A 383 0.33 9.77 -12.05
C CYS A 383 -0.86 9.19 -11.27
N TRP A 384 -0.78 7.90 -10.95
CA TRP A 384 -1.78 7.20 -10.15
C TRP A 384 -1.14 6.51 -8.93
N PRO A 385 -1.90 6.15 -7.87
CA PRO A 385 -1.37 5.35 -6.77
C PRO A 385 -0.75 4.05 -7.26
N GLU A 386 0.45 3.71 -6.77
CA GLU A 386 1.22 2.54 -7.20
C GLU A 386 0.40 1.24 -7.22
N GLU A 387 -0.32 0.95 -6.13
CA GLU A 387 -1.09 -0.29 -6.00
C GLU A 387 -2.29 -0.35 -6.96
N SER A 388 -2.84 0.78 -7.39
CA SER A 388 -3.90 0.83 -8.40
C SER A 388 -3.38 0.46 -9.79
N ILE A 389 -2.16 0.85 -10.13
CA ILE A 389 -1.51 0.51 -11.41
C ILE A 389 -1.16 -0.98 -11.41
N LYS A 390 -0.60 -1.49 -10.31
CA LYS A 390 -0.34 -2.92 -10.14
C LYS A 390 -1.61 -3.76 -10.24
N ALA A 391 -2.72 -3.32 -9.65
CA ALA A 391 -4.01 -4.01 -9.75
C ALA A 391 -4.51 -4.05 -11.21
N GLN A 392 -4.42 -2.93 -11.93
CA GLN A 392 -4.72 -2.85 -13.36
C GLN A 392 -3.85 -3.79 -14.19
N VAL A 393 -2.54 -3.83 -13.93
CA VAL A 393 -1.62 -4.78 -14.59
C VAL A 393 -2.00 -6.22 -14.30
N LEU A 394 -2.33 -6.60 -13.06
CA LEU A 394 -2.76 -7.96 -12.70
C LEU A 394 -4.06 -8.37 -13.40
N ALA A 395 -5.06 -7.49 -13.46
CA ALA A 395 -6.31 -7.72 -14.17
C ALA A 395 -6.07 -7.87 -15.67
N ALA A 396 -5.32 -6.93 -16.26
CA ALA A 396 -4.97 -6.95 -17.68
C ALA A 396 -4.18 -8.19 -18.08
N ARG A 397 -3.22 -8.59 -17.26
CA ARG A 397 -2.42 -9.81 -17.41
C ARG A 397 -3.31 -11.05 -17.42
N SER A 398 -4.22 -11.15 -16.44
CA SER A 398 -5.11 -12.30 -16.28
C SER A 398 -6.13 -12.39 -17.42
N TYR A 399 -6.69 -11.26 -17.87
CA TYR A 399 -7.54 -11.22 -19.05
C TYR A 399 -6.81 -11.77 -20.29
N ALA A 400 -5.64 -11.23 -20.61
CA ALA A 400 -4.89 -11.60 -21.80
C ALA A 400 -4.50 -13.09 -21.82
N ALA A 401 -4.11 -13.63 -20.66
CA ALA A 401 -3.72 -15.03 -20.51
C ALA A 401 -4.85 -16.03 -20.81
N THR A 402 -6.12 -15.59 -20.82
CA THR A 402 -7.26 -16.44 -21.17
C THR A 402 -7.64 -16.40 -22.65
N SER A 403 -6.99 -15.56 -23.45
CA SER A 403 -7.34 -15.41 -24.86
C SER A 403 -6.77 -16.54 -25.70
N SER A 404 -7.65 -17.20 -26.48
CA SER A 404 -7.27 -18.19 -27.50
C SER A 404 -7.00 -17.57 -28.87
N GLN A 405 -7.34 -16.29 -29.05
CA GLN A 405 -7.12 -15.52 -30.27
C GLN A 405 -6.09 -14.42 -30.01
N PRO A 406 -5.42 -13.90 -31.05
CA PRO A 406 -4.57 -12.73 -30.91
C PRO A 406 -5.32 -11.57 -30.24
N ILE A 407 -4.71 -10.97 -29.22
CA ILE A 407 -5.29 -9.82 -28.52
C ILE A 407 -5.30 -8.63 -29.47
N CYS A 408 -6.48 -8.06 -29.72
CA CYS A 408 -6.63 -6.85 -30.51
C CYS A 408 -6.15 -5.61 -29.72
N THR A 409 -5.67 -4.59 -30.43
CA THR A 409 -5.04 -3.40 -29.84
C THR A 409 -6.04 -2.27 -29.52
N SER A 410 -7.33 -2.51 -29.73
CA SER A 410 -8.42 -1.56 -29.47
C SER A 410 -9.18 -1.92 -28.20
N ALA A 411 -10.09 -1.03 -27.78
CA ALA A 411 -10.97 -1.22 -26.63
C ALA A 411 -11.92 -2.44 -26.75
N ALA A 412 -11.95 -3.13 -27.89
CA ALA A 412 -12.65 -4.41 -28.02
C ALA A 412 -11.96 -5.55 -27.23
N CYS A 413 -10.64 -5.44 -27.02
CA CYS A 413 -9.87 -6.33 -26.17
C CYS A 413 -9.24 -5.50 -25.05
N GLN A 414 -8.07 -4.91 -25.32
CA GLN A 414 -7.29 -4.06 -24.42
C GLN A 414 -6.52 -3.07 -25.29
N VAL A 415 -6.56 -1.79 -24.95
CA VAL A 415 -5.81 -0.78 -25.72
C VAL A 415 -4.32 -1.04 -25.55
N TYR A 416 -3.63 -1.39 -26.63
CA TYR A 416 -2.19 -1.66 -26.64
C TYR A 416 -1.48 -0.72 -27.62
N LYS A 417 -0.47 0.00 -27.12
CA LYS A 417 0.28 1.01 -27.88
C LYS A 417 1.77 0.65 -28.03
N GLY A 418 2.20 -0.48 -27.47
CA GLY A 418 3.61 -0.82 -27.35
C GLY A 418 4.36 0.05 -26.35
N GLY A 419 5.68 -0.10 -26.32
CA GLY A 419 6.56 0.61 -25.38
C GLY A 419 6.71 -0.10 -24.03
N LYS A 420 7.51 0.52 -23.15
CA LYS A 420 7.94 -0.09 -21.86
C LYS A 420 7.71 0.79 -20.63
N LYS A 421 6.89 1.83 -20.72
CA LYS A 421 6.71 2.80 -19.63
C LYS A 421 6.22 2.18 -18.31
N LYS A 422 5.46 1.08 -18.39
CA LYS A 422 4.98 0.31 -17.22
C LYS A 422 5.85 -0.90 -16.88
N ALA A 423 7.09 -0.97 -17.37
CA ALA A 423 7.99 -2.08 -17.09
C ALA A 423 8.23 -2.27 -15.59
N TRP A 424 8.21 -1.19 -14.80
CA TRP A 424 8.31 -1.26 -13.35
C TRP A 424 7.13 -2.04 -12.72
N ALA A 425 5.90 -1.79 -13.19
CA ALA A 425 4.69 -2.42 -12.66
C ALA A 425 4.58 -3.87 -13.14
N ALA A 426 4.95 -4.11 -14.41
CA ALA A 426 5.11 -5.45 -14.96
C ALA A 426 6.07 -6.27 -14.08
N TRP A 427 7.26 -5.73 -13.83
CA TRP A 427 8.30 -6.38 -13.01
C TRP A 427 7.86 -6.62 -11.56
N GLN A 428 7.25 -5.63 -10.88
CA GLN A 428 6.79 -5.80 -9.49
C GLN A 428 5.62 -6.79 -9.35
N THR A 429 4.89 -7.05 -10.43
CA THR A 429 3.78 -8.01 -10.46
C THR A 429 4.11 -9.26 -11.26
N LYS A 430 5.39 -9.47 -11.59
CA LYS A 430 5.85 -10.50 -12.52
C LYS A 430 5.27 -11.87 -12.15
N ASP A 431 4.85 -12.60 -13.18
CA ASP A 431 4.29 -13.95 -13.09
C ASP A 431 3.02 -14.07 -12.25
N LYS A 432 2.42 -12.99 -11.71
CA LYS A 432 1.20 -13.08 -10.87
C LYS A 432 -0.07 -12.97 -11.71
N TYR A 433 -0.99 -13.92 -11.51
CA TYR A 433 -2.29 -13.99 -12.18
C TYR A 433 -3.41 -14.25 -11.17
N ILE A 434 -4.64 -13.91 -11.54
CA ILE A 434 -5.83 -14.08 -10.73
C ILE A 434 -6.48 -15.42 -11.09
N TYR A 435 -6.56 -16.33 -10.13
CA TYR A 435 -7.13 -17.68 -10.28
C TYR A 435 -8.47 -17.78 -9.56
N SER A 436 -9.45 -18.45 -10.18
CA SER A 436 -10.73 -18.74 -9.53
C SER A 436 -10.55 -19.83 -8.47
N THR A 437 -11.19 -19.63 -7.33
CA THR A 437 -11.42 -20.63 -6.28
C THR A 437 -12.91 -20.95 -6.11
N GLY A 438 -13.75 -20.36 -6.96
CA GLY A 438 -15.19 -20.60 -6.95
C GLY A 438 -15.62 -21.76 -7.85
N SER A 439 -16.92 -22.01 -7.92
CA SER A 439 -17.49 -23.13 -8.69
C SER A 439 -17.29 -23.00 -10.20
N THR A 440 -17.11 -21.79 -10.73
CA THR A 440 -16.81 -21.58 -12.15
C THR A 440 -15.31 -21.38 -12.38
N ALA A 441 -14.76 -22.07 -13.37
CA ALA A 441 -13.34 -22.00 -13.76
C ALA A 441 -12.36 -22.28 -12.60
N ASN A 442 -12.74 -23.12 -11.62
CA ASN A 442 -11.92 -23.43 -10.45
C ASN A 442 -10.50 -23.88 -10.85
N GLY A 443 -9.48 -23.28 -10.23
CA GLY A 443 -8.08 -23.59 -10.52
C GLY A 443 -7.55 -23.01 -11.84
N SER A 444 -8.36 -22.28 -12.59
CA SER A 444 -7.96 -21.61 -13.83
C SER A 444 -7.78 -20.10 -13.63
N ILE A 445 -6.94 -19.50 -14.46
CA ILE A 445 -6.83 -18.03 -14.57
C ILE A 445 -8.19 -17.49 -15.03
N ILE A 446 -8.67 -16.44 -14.37
CA ILE A 446 -9.94 -15.82 -14.73
C ILE A 446 -9.78 -14.86 -15.90
N ARG A 447 -10.84 -14.75 -16.70
CA ARG A 447 -10.97 -13.63 -17.63
C ARG A 447 -11.36 -12.38 -16.84
N ALA A 448 -10.35 -11.67 -16.34
CA ALA A 448 -10.48 -10.51 -15.45
C ALA A 448 -10.90 -9.25 -16.21
N PHE A 449 -12.20 -9.09 -16.45
CA PHE A 449 -12.75 -7.89 -17.08
C PHE A 449 -12.61 -6.67 -16.17
N TYR A 450 -12.29 -5.51 -16.74
CA TYR A 450 -12.23 -4.24 -16.05
C TYR A 450 -12.69 -3.13 -16.97
N SER A 451 -13.15 -2.03 -16.37
CA SER A 451 -13.49 -0.82 -17.11
C SER A 451 -13.13 0.43 -16.31
N SER A 452 -13.12 1.59 -16.98
CA SER A 452 -12.78 2.86 -16.35
C SER A 452 -13.65 3.11 -15.12
N TYR A 453 -14.98 3.04 -15.27
CA TYR A 453 -15.91 3.37 -14.19
C TYR A 453 -17.08 2.38 -14.08
N ASN A 454 -17.46 1.99 -12.85
CA ASN A 454 -18.52 1.00 -12.61
C ASN A 454 -19.73 1.51 -11.80
N SER A 455 -19.80 2.77 -11.35
CA SER A 455 -20.83 3.20 -10.38
C SER A 455 -22.18 3.64 -10.98
N ASN A 456 -22.66 2.97 -12.03
CA ASN A 456 -24.08 3.05 -12.41
C ASN A 456 -25.01 2.39 -11.37
N GLY A 457 -24.48 1.93 -10.22
CA GLY A 457 -25.17 1.37 -9.06
C GLY A 457 -24.32 1.56 -7.80
N LYS A 458 -24.39 0.60 -6.87
CA LYS A 458 -23.45 0.42 -5.75
C LYS A 458 -22.24 -0.39 -6.24
N GLY A 459 -21.42 0.21 -7.10
CA GLY A 459 -20.27 -0.45 -7.71
C GLY A 459 -20.58 -1.44 -8.84
N THR A 460 -19.90 -2.58 -8.85
CA THR A 460 -19.90 -3.53 -9.97
C THR A 460 -21.19 -4.34 -10.04
N ALA A 461 -21.49 -4.91 -11.20
CA ALA A 461 -22.68 -5.71 -11.48
C ALA A 461 -22.34 -7.20 -11.60
N ASP A 462 -23.35 -8.03 -11.38
CA ASP A 462 -23.33 -9.42 -11.79
C ASP A 462 -23.20 -9.54 -13.32
N ASN A 463 -22.31 -10.42 -13.81
CA ASN A 463 -22.10 -10.56 -15.26
C ASN A 463 -23.35 -10.98 -16.03
N ASP A 464 -24.25 -11.75 -15.42
CA ASP A 464 -25.50 -12.21 -16.01
C ASP A 464 -26.61 -11.15 -15.97
N THR A 465 -26.41 -10.04 -15.25
CA THR A 465 -27.25 -8.84 -15.36
C THR A 465 -26.88 -8.02 -16.61
N ILE A 466 -25.59 -7.91 -16.92
CA ILE A 466 -25.09 -7.08 -18.04
C ILE A 466 -25.04 -7.86 -19.36
N TRP A 467 -24.59 -9.11 -19.33
CA TRP A 467 -24.43 -9.99 -20.50
C TRP A 467 -25.51 -11.08 -20.57
N GLY A 468 -26.57 -10.95 -19.78
CA GLY A 468 -27.74 -11.82 -19.88
C GLY A 468 -28.46 -11.69 -21.22
N SER A 469 -29.25 -12.70 -21.53
CA SER A 469 -30.19 -12.72 -22.65
C SER A 469 -31.26 -11.62 -22.52
N ASN A 470 -32.05 -11.44 -23.58
CA ASN A 470 -33.14 -10.46 -23.58
C ASN A 470 -34.20 -10.71 -22.49
N SER A 471 -34.32 -11.93 -21.94
CA SER A 471 -35.21 -12.24 -20.80
C SER A 471 -34.62 -11.91 -19.42
N GLY A 472 -33.32 -11.56 -19.37
CA GLY A 472 -32.57 -11.34 -18.13
C GLY A 472 -32.00 -12.62 -17.51
N ASP A 473 -31.89 -13.69 -18.30
CA ASP A 473 -31.24 -14.95 -17.89
C ASP A 473 -29.83 -15.04 -18.46
N GLY A 474 -28.88 -15.54 -17.68
CA GLY A 474 -27.48 -15.70 -18.11
C GLY A 474 -26.72 -16.67 -17.21
N SER A 475 -25.52 -17.05 -17.64
CA SER A 475 -24.63 -17.91 -16.84
C SER A 475 -23.83 -17.07 -15.85
N ALA A 476 -23.94 -17.39 -14.56
CA ALA A 476 -23.21 -16.68 -13.51
C ALA A 476 -21.78 -17.20 -13.38
N TYR A 477 -20.79 -16.30 -13.50
CA TYR A 477 -19.41 -16.59 -13.10
C TYR A 477 -19.22 -16.22 -11.63
N SER A 478 -18.75 -17.18 -10.84
CA SER A 478 -18.54 -17.03 -9.39
C SER A 478 -17.58 -15.90 -9.02
N TYR A 479 -16.72 -15.48 -9.96
CA TYR A 479 -15.73 -14.41 -9.80
C TYR A 479 -16.12 -13.07 -10.43
N LEU A 480 -17.26 -12.98 -11.13
CA LEU A 480 -17.79 -11.72 -11.69
C LEU A 480 -19.17 -11.45 -11.10
N ARG A 481 -19.18 -11.19 -9.79
CA ARG A 481 -20.35 -10.84 -9.00
C ARG A 481 -20.29 -9.36 -8.62
N SER A 482 -21.44 -8.77 -8.34
CA SER A 482 -21.52 -7.38 -7.87
C SER A 482 -20.72 -7.16 -6.58
N VAL A 483 -19.97 -6.07 -6.53
CA VAL A 483 -19.18 -5.62 -5.38
C VAL A 483 -19.46 -4.14 -5.15
N ASP A 484 -19.77 -3.79 -3.91
CA ASP A 484 -20.07 -2.41 -3.52
C ASP A 484 -18.79 -1.62 -3.23
N ASP A 485 -18.28 -0.95 -4.27
CA ASP A 485 -17.09 -0.09 -4.18
C ASP A 485 -17.44 1.40 -3.93
N SER A 486 -18.66 1.71 -3.49
CA SER A 486 -19.12 3.10 -3.30
C SER A 486 -18.32 3.88 -2.26
N SER A 487 -17.77 3.20 -1.25
CA SER A 487 -16.92 3.81 -0.22
C SER A 487 -15.55 4.29 -0.75
N PHE A 488 -15.13 3.82 -1.92
CA PHE A 488 -13.82 4.15 -2.52
C PHE A 488 -13.95 4.85 -3.87
N THR A 489 -15.05 4.63 -4.59
CA THR A 489 -15.20 5.09 -5.97
C THR A 489 -15.63 6.56 -6.03
N TYR A 490 -14.58 7.38 -6.14
CA TYR A 490 -14.43 8.82 -6.41
C TYR A 490 -15.65 9.76 -6.56
N LYS A 491 -15.52 10.81 -5.73
CA LYS A 491 -16.34 11.98 -5.36
C LYS A 491 -16.39 13.14 -6.39
N TYR A 492 -15.96 12.93 -7.65
CA TYR A 492 -15.77 14.03 -8.63
C TYR A 492 -16.90 14.20 -9.64
N LEU A 493 -17.83 13.26 -9.70
CA LEU A 493 -18.95 13.32 -10.62
C LEU A 493 -20.21 13.33 -9.76
N GLY A 494 -20.86 14.49 -9.68
CA GLY A 494 -22.16 14.62 -9.01
C GLY A 494 -23.15 13.62 -9.62
N ARG A 495 -24.14 13.19 -8.85
CA ARG A 495 -25.23 12.39 -9.40
C ARG A 495 -26.44 13.28 -9.68
N THR A 496 -27.09 13.07 -10.82
CA THR A 496 -28.40 13.66 -11.10
C THR A 496 -29.47 12.61 -10.99
N ASN A 497 -30.44 12.90 -10.14
CA ASN A 497 -31.66 12.12 -10.05
C ASN A 497 -32.56 12.49 -11.24
N TRP A 498 -33.15 11.46 -11.85
CA TRP A 498 -34.06 11.62 -12.97
C TRP A 498 -35.34 10.85 -12.73
N ARG A 499 -36.42 11.34 -13.35
CA ARG A 499 -37.67 10.61 -13.47
C ARG A 499 -38.22 10.72 -14.90
N THR A 500 -39.07 9.79 -15.27
CA THR A 500 -39.94 9.92 -16.43
C THR A 500 -41.22 10.68 -16.06
N ASN A 501 -42.04 10.98 -17.06
CA ASN A 501 -43.46 11.21 -16.90
C ASN A 501 -44.15 9.96 -16.32
N SER A 502 -45.38 10.11 -15.85
CA SER A 502 -46.20 8.97 -15.45
C SER A 502 -46.92 8.36 -16.66
N TYR A 503 -47.14 7.05 -16.62
CA TYR A 503 -47.81 6.27 -17.65
C TYR A 503 -48.88 5.38 -17.03
N SER A 504 -50.04 5.36 -17.67
CA SER A 504 -51.07 4.38 -17.38
C SER A 504 -50.67 2.98 -17.88
N ILE A 505 -51.28 1.93 -17.32
CA ILE A 505 -51.14 0.56 -17.84
C ILE A 505 -51.61 0.46 -19.30
N SER A 506 -52.58 1.29 -19.72
CA SER A 506 -53.03 1.39 -21.11
C SER A 506 -51.91 1.90 -22.04
N GLU A 507 -51.21 2.97 -21.65
CA GLU A 507 -50.07 3.48 -22.41
C GLU A 507 -48.92 2.48 -22.50
N LEU A 508 -48.65 1.74 -21.42
CA LEU A 508 -47.65 0.68 -21.43
C LEU A 508 -48.07 -0.51 -22.30
N ASN A 509 -49.36 -0.81 -22.40
CA ASN A 509 -49.88 -1.77 -23.39
C ASN A 509 -49.67 -1.29 -24.83
N ILE A 510 -49.85 0.02 -25.10
CA ILE A 510 -49.54 0.61 -26.41
C ILE A 510 -48.06 0.42 -26.75
N MET A 511 -47.15 0.65 -25.78
CA MET A 511 -45.72 0.36 -25.95
C MET A 511 -45.47 -1.11 -26.29
N MET A 512 -46.08 -2.05 -25.55
CA MET A 512 -45.91 -3.49 -25.81
C MET A 512 -46.42 -3.88 -27.20
N ASN A 513 -47.56 -3.36 -27.65
CA ASN A 513 -48.09 -3.59 -29.00
C ASN A 513 -47.19 -2.99 -30.07
N TRP A 514 -46.71 -1.77 -29.87
CA TRP A 514 -45.77 -1.10 -30.76
C TRP A 514 -44.47 -1.91 -30.92
N CYS A 515 -43.97 -2.48 -29.82
CA CYS A 515 -42.71 -3.22 -29.79
C CYS A 515 -42.74 -4.50 -30.65
N VAL A 516 -43.91 -5.13 -30.81
CA VAL A 516 -44.09 -6.31 -31.70
C VAL A 516 -43.55 -6.06 -33.10
N ASN A 517 -43.68 -4.83 -33.62
CA ASN A 517 -43.25 -4.48 -34.98
C ASN A 517 -42.01 -3.59 -35.02
N ASN A 518 -41.55 -3.03 -33.90
CA ASN A 518 -40.54 -1.97 -33.92
C ASN A 518 -39.29 -2.21 -33.06
N CYS A 519 -39.32 -3.15 -32.11
CA CYS A 519 -38.16 -3.47 -31.28
C CYS A 519 -37.05 -4.19 -32.07
N THR A 520 -35.85 -4.31 -31.48
CA THR A 520 -34.68 -4.92 -32.15
C THR A 520 -34.86 -6.42 -32.38
N THR A 521 -35.51 -7.14 -31.46
CA THR A 521 -35.81 -8.57 -31.60
C THR A 521 -37.32 -8.82 -31.62
N ARG A 522 -37.96 -8.39 -32.72
CA ARG A 522 -39.43 -8.35 -32.92
C ARG A 522 -40.10 -9.71 -32.75
N SER A 523 -39.64 -10.70 -33.52
CA SER A 523 -40.23 -12.05 -33.52
C SER A 523 -40.15 -12.70 -32.14
N TRP A 524 -38.98 -12.59 -31.49
CA TRP A 524 -38.78 -13.07 -30.12
C TRP A 524 -39.67 -12.32 -29.12
N PHE A 525 -39.75 -10.99 -29.21
CA PHE A 525 -40.57 -10.22 -28.28
C PHE A 525 -42.05 -10.60 -28.41
N LYS A 526 -42.53 -10.77 -29.65
CA LYS A 526 -43.89 -11.25 -29.92
C LYS A 526 -44.15 -12.60 -29.24
N SER A 527 -43.36 -13.62 -29.57
CA SER A 527 -43.60 -15.00 -29.09
C SER A 527 -43.29 -15.20 -27.60
N SER A 528 -42.25 -14.55 -27.09
CA SER A 528 -41.70 -14.82 -25.75
C SER A 528 -42.19 -13.84 -24.69
N VAL A 529 -42.73 -12.68 -25.09
CA VAL A 529 -43.24 -11.66 -24.17
C VAL A 529 -44.70 -11.34 -24.45
N LYS A 530 -45.04 -10.80 -25.62
CA LYS A 530 -46.39 -10.29 -25.88
C LYS A 530 -47.45 -11.38 -25.88
N ASP A 531 -47.21 -12.49 -26.55
CA ASP A 531 -48.16 -13.60 -26.68
C ASP A 531 -48.39 -14.30 -25.32
N ARG A 532 -47.37 -14.31 -24.44
CA ARG A 532 -47.42 -14.89 -23.09
C ARG A 532 -48.08 -13.98 -22.05
N VAL A 533 -47.86 -12.67 -22.14
CA VAL A 533 -48.41 -11.69 -21.18
C VAL A 533 -49.85 -11.35 -21.52
N GLY A 534 -50.19 -11.25 -22.81
CA GLY A 534 -51.49 -10.75 -23.24
C GLY A 534 -51.59 -9.23 -22.99
N ASN A 535 -52.66 -8.78 -22.35
CA ASN A 535 -52.80 -7.40 -21.91
C ASN A 535 -52.12 -7.22 -20.55
N LEU A 536 -51.16 -6.29 -20.50
CA LEU A 536 -50.44 -5.93 -19.30
C LEU A 536 -51.41 -5.42 -18.22
N GLN A 537 -51.21 -5.90 -16.99
CA GLN A 537 -51.94 -5.48 -15.78
C GLN A 537 -51.00 -4.81 -14.77
N SER A 538 -49.76 -5.28 -14.66
CA SER A 538 -48.75 -4.68 -13.77
C SER A 538 -47.32 -4.95 -14.25
N ILE A 539 -46.39 -4.09 -13.78
CA ILE A 539 -44.95 -4.23 -13.99
C ILE A 539 -44.28 -4.40 -12.62
N GLY A 540 -43.36 -5.35 -12.53
CA GLY A 540 -42.43 -5.50 -11.42
C GLY A 540 -40.98 -5.29 -11.86
N ILE A 541 -40.13 -4.90 -10.93
CA ILE A 541 -38.69 -4.77 -11.15
C ILE A 541 -37.96 -5.66 -10.17
N GLN A 542 -37.04 -6.48 -10.68
CA GLN A 542 -36.10 -7.26 -9.91
C GLN A 542 -34.70 -6.67 -10.09
N LYS A 543 -34.13 -6.16 -9.00
CA LYS A 543 -32.76 -5.65 -8.95
C LYS A 543 -31.80 -6.73 -8.45
N GLU A 544 -30.56 -6.63 -8.88
CA GLU A 544 -29.44 -7.32 -8.23
C GLU A 544 -28.82 -6.46 -7.13
N ASN A 545 -27.81 -6.98 -6.42
CA ASN A 545 -27.21 -6.32 -5.25
C ASN A 545 -26.57 -4.96 -5.57
N SER A 546 -26.09 -4.76 -6.81
CA SER A 546 -25.58 -3.45 -7.25
C SER A 546 -26.68 -2.38 -7.41
N GLY A 547 -27.96 -2.76 -7.35
CA GLY A 547 -29.11 -1.89 -7.61
C GLY A 547 -29.54 -1.81 -9.08
N ARG A 548 -28.78 -2.41 -10.00
CA ARG A 548 -29.17 -2.52 -11.41
C ARG A 548 -30.35 -3.47 -11.59
N VAL A 549 -31.21 -3.15 -12.55
CA VAL A 549 -32.37 -3.95 -12.92
C VAL A 549 -31.93 -5.17 -13.71
N LYS A 550 -32.01 -6.34 -13.08
CA LYS A 550 -31.77 -7.63 -13.73
C LYS A 550 -32.95 -8.03 -14.60
N LYS A 551 -34.18 -7.94 -14.06
CA LYS A 551 -35.41 -8.29 -14.78
C LYS A 551 -36.49 -7.24 -14.58
N VAL A 552 -37.16 -6.90 -15.67
CA VAL A 552 -38.48 -6.27 -15.67
C VAL A 552 -39.51 -7.37 -15.91
N ILE A 553 -40.46 -7.48 -14.99
CA ILE A 553 -41.45 -8.56 -14.93
C ILE A 553 -42.78 -7.98 -15.41
N PHE A 554 -43.25 -8.42 -16.58
CA PHE A 554 -44.56 -8.08 -17.11
C PHE A 554 -45.57 -9.12 -16.67
N LYS A 555 -46.63 -8.67 -15.97
CA LYS A 555 -47.75 -9.52 -15.58
C LYS A 555 -49.02 -9.05 -16.30
N GLY A 556 -49.67 -9.95 -17.02
CA GLY A 556 -50.88 -9.65 -17.76
C GLY A 556 -51.94 -10.74 -17.61
N ASP A 557 -53.03 -10.57 -18.35
CA ASP A 557 -54.19 -11.46 -18.29
C ASP A 557 -53.93 -12.91 -18.73
N LYS A 558 -52.88 -13.17 -19.52
CA LYS A 558 -52.49 -14.52 -19.97
C LYS A 558 -51.36 -15.15 -19.17
N GLY A 559 -50.63 -14.37 -18.39
CA GLY A 559 -49.48 -14.87 -17.64
C GLY A 559 -48.39 -13.84 -17.42
N THR A 560 -47.17 -14.33 -17.19
CA THR A 560 -46.00 -13.52 -16.85
C THR A 560 -44.86 -13.77 -17.83
N ALA A 561 -44.15 -12.72 -18.22
CA ALA A 561 -42.89 -12.81 -18.95
C ALA A 561 -41.89 -11.78 -18.41
N THR A 562 -40.60 -12.02 -18.64
CA THR A 562 -39.54 -11.11 -18.20
C THR A 562 -38.71 -10.61 -19.38
N VAL A 563 -38.18 -9.41 -19.23
CA VAL A 563 -37.12 -8.86 -20.09
C VAL A 563 -35.98 -8.35 -19.21
N SER A 564 -34.76 -8.31 -19.74
CA SER A 564 -33.63 -7.70 -19.02
C SER A 564 -33.83 -6.19 -18.86
N GLY A 565 -33.26 -5.60 -17.80
CA GLY A 565 -33.32 -4.14 -17.61
C GLY A 565 -32.74 -3.35 -18.79
N ARG A 566 -31.66 -3.89 -19.40
CA ARG A 566 -31.06 -3.32 -20.62
C ARG A 566 -32.02 -3.36 -21.80
N TYR A 567 -32.66 -4.50 -22.04
CA TYR A 567 -33.64 -4.64 -23.12
C TYR A 567 -34.85 -3.71 -22.90
N PHE A 568 -35.36 -3.63 -21.67
CA PHE A 568 -36.45 -2.72 -21.31
C PHE A 568 -36.09 -1.27 -21.56
N ARG A 569 -34.91 -0.81 -21.11
CA ARG A 569 -34.43 0.54 -21.38
C ARG A 569 -34.41 0.84 -22.88
N THR A 570 -33.87 -0.07 -23.70
CA THR A 570 -33.85 0.08 -25.15
C THR A 570 -35.26 0.13 -25.75
N MET A 571 -36.16 -0.77 -25.35
CA MET A 571 -37.53 -0.82 -25.87
C MET A 571 -38.30 0.46 -25.53
N PHE A 572 -38.18 0.92 -24.28
CA PHE A 572 -38.90 2.06 -23.74
C PHE A 572 -38.42 3.35 -24.40
N ASN A 573 -37.10 3.60 -24.42
CA ASN A 573 -36.54 4.81 -25.03
C ASN A 573 -36.84 4.88 -26.53
N LYS A 574 -36.80 3.74 -27.24
CA LYS A 574 -37.15 3.71 -28.67
C LYS A 574 -38.63 4.03 -28.91
N TRP A 575 -39.53 3.50 -28.07
CA TRP A 575 -40.95 3.80 -28.15
C TRP A 575 -41.22 5.29 -27.89
N ILE A 576 -40.68 5.85 -26.80
CA ILE A 576 -40.81 7.27 -26.45
C ILE A 576 -40.36 8.15 -27.61
N ASN A 577 -39.18 7.90 -28.18
CA ASN A 577 -38.64 8.69 -29.29
C ASN A 577 -39.43 8.55 -30.60
N SER A 578 -40.18 7.46 -30.77
CA SER A 578 -40.98 7.22 -31.98
C SER A 578 -42.42 7.74 -31.92
N SER A 579 -42.94 8.04 -30.72
CA SER A 579 -44.39 8.19 -30.51
C SER A 579 -44.98 9.56 -30.86
N ASN A 580 -44.24 10.45 -31.55
CA ASN A 580 -44.69 11.78 -32.00
C ASN A 580 -45.41 12.65 -30.93
N LYS A 581 -45.16 12.45 -29.63
CA LYS A 581 -45.61 13.34 -28.55
C LYS A 581 -44.72 14.61 -28.39
N GLY A 582 -44.46 15.29 -29.51
CA GLY A 582 -44.04 16.70 -29.60
C GLY A 582 -42.60 17.05 -29.20
N VAL A 583 -41.83 17.58 -30.17
CA VAL A 583 -40.78 18.62 -30.10
C VAL A 583 -39.96 18.70 -28.79
N ASN A 584 -38.65 18.38 -28.87
CA ASN A 584 -37.63 18.48 -27.80
C ASN A 584 -37.82 17.59 -26.55
N LYS A 585 -37.70 16.26 -26.64
CA LYS A 585 -37.82 15.35 -25.46
C LYS A 585 -36.77 14.22 -25.28
N PRO A 586 -35.45 14.47 -25.33
CA PRO A 586 -34.47 13.57 -24.69
C PRO A 586 -34.70 13.40 -23.17
N ALA A 587 -35.50 14.28 -22.56
CA ALA A 587 -35.74 14.39 -21.12
C ALA A 587 -36.54 13.25 -20.49
N ASP A 588 -37.31 12.48 -21.26
CA ASP A 588 -38.22 11.42 -20.73
C ASP A 588 -37.64 10.00 -20.88
N ASN A 589 -36.43 9.88 -21.40
CA ASN A 589 -35.75 8.60 -21.56
C ASN A 589 -35.34 8.02 -20.20
N LEU A 590 -35.42 6.70 -20.06
CA LEU A 590 -34.70 5.99 -19.01
C LEU A 590 -33.22 6.29 -19.18
N LYS A 591 -32.68 7.01 -18.21
CA LYS A 591 -31.29 7.42 -18.21
C LYS A 591 -30.40 6.35 -17.65
N GLY A 592 -30.81 5.12 -17.35
CA GLY A 592 -29.87 4.12 -16.81
C GLY A 592 -30.54 2.78 -16.65
N ILE A 593 -29.76 1.74 -16.35
CA ILE A 593 -30.30 0.42 -15.97
C ILE A 593 -30.52 0.30 -14.45
N THR A 594 -30.23 1.35 -13.68
CA THR A 594 -30.58 1.47 -12.26
C THR A 594 -31.79 2.37 -12.14
N PHE A 595 -32.97 1.76 -12.12
CA PHE A 595 -34.24 2.46 -11.99
C PHE A 595 -35.23 1.68 -11.14
N SER A 596 -36.19 2.40 -10.58
CA SER A 596 -37.35 1.87 -9.86
C SER A 596 -38.62 2.20 -10.63
N SER A 597 -39.67 1.40 -10.44
CA SER A 597 -41.03 1.68 -10.91
C SER A 597 -41.85 2.08 -9.71
N ILE A 598 -42.38 3.31 -9.71
CA ILE A 598 -43.10 3.88 -8.58
C ILE A 598 -44.51 4.20 -9.03
N LYS A 599 -45.51 3.72 -8.27
CA LYS A 599 -46.91 4.07 -8.51
C LYS A 599 -47.18 5.41 -7.85
N CYS A 600 -47.71 6.37 -8.60
CA CYS A 600 -48.08 7.68 -8.08
C CYS A 600 -49.17 7.53 -7.00
N HIS A 601 -48.87 7.92 -5.76
CA HIS A 601 -49.84 7.99 -4.67
C HIS A 601 -50.30 9.45 -4.49
N ARG A 602 -51.56 9.65 -4.13
CA ARG A 602 -52.05 10.99 -3.73
C ARG A 602 -51.35 11.34 -2.41
N TRP A 603 -50.37 12.24 -2.46
CA TRP A 603 -50.03 13.04 -1.30
C TRP A 603 -50.91 14.29 -1.35
N ASN A 604 -51.84 14.38 -0.41
CA ASN A 604 -52.65 15.58 -0.22
C ASN A 604 -51.70 16.75 0.09
N LEU A 605 -51.61 17.71 -0.82
CA LEU A 605 -51.15 19.07 -0.54
C LEU A 605 -52.20 19.81 0.31
N GLN A 606 -52.45 19.29 1.51
CA GLN A 606 -53.19 19.97 2.56
C GLN A 606 -52.44 19.78 3.87
N LYS A 607 -51.58 20.77 4.19
CA LYS A 607 -51.30 21.32 5.52
C LYS A 607 -50.60 22.67 5.26
N GLU A 608 -51.36 23.76 5.25
CA GLU A 608 -51.58 24.68 6.40
C GLU A 608 -50.34 25.59 6.55
N GLY A 609 -50.38 26.91 6.36
CA GLY A 609 -51.52 27.80 6.50
C GLY A 609 -51.94 27.94 7.96
N HIS A 610 -50.99 28.26 8.86
CA HIS A 610 -51.19 28.97 10.12
C HIS A 610 -49.89 29.62 10.59
#